data_AF-A0A1Q3RHD5-F1
#
_entry.id   AF-A0A1Q3RHD5-F1
#
_cell.length_a   1.000
_cell.length_b   1.000
_cell.length_c   1.000
_cell.angle_alpha   90.00
_cell.angle_beta   90.00
_cell.angle_gamma   90.00
#
_symmetry.space_group_name_H-M   'P 1'
#
loop_
_entity.id
_entity.type
_entity.pdbx_description
1 polymer ?
#
loop_
_entity_poly.entity_id
_entity_poly.type
_entity_poly.pdbx_seq_one_letter_code
_entity_poly.pdbx_strand_id
1 'polypeptide(L)'
;MPRFIGNRDDFHKYIGPRVRNRVQQITLGEKKQANKTCAHCNKVDVELEAAHVHGKSRKAIIDLILEKYSKNRLFREDYLDVDLDKFEEELILLHQPINEFFIFLCRECHIKYDSVENETSSNNKYKLKKTQSVLSKQLDTLNPSEVESEILRVQRRIPRWFKNRDQFNSIILYSFLELYFENNGIVKLEELRKKANIDTFDQNFNQMKTIAPQNHGKIFEVSKEYVYLWEPVKEVILNNYKRFN
;
A
#
# COMPACT_ATOMS: atom_id res chain seq x y z
N MET A 1 -23.00 6.85 -13.31
CA MET A 1 -22.08 6.11 -12.43
C MET A 1 -21.60 7.04 -11.33
N PRO A 2 -21.99 6.81 -10.08
CA PRO A 2 -21.59 7.66 -8.96
C PRO A 2 -20.07 7.53 -8.72
N ARG A 3 -19.39 8.67 -8.55
CA ARG A 3 -17.95 8.72 -8.30
C ARG A 3 -17.67 9.40 -6.97
N PHE A 4 -16.65 8.93 -6.28
CA PHE A 4 -16.04 9.62 -5.15
C PHE A 4 -14.72 10.24 -5.58
N ILE A 5 -14.56 11.54 -5.34
CA ILE A 5 -13.32 12.27 -5.56
C ILE A 5 -12.91 12.93 -4.25
N GLY A 6 -11.80 12.51 -3.66
CA GLY A 6 -11.40 12.94 -2.33
C GLY A 6 -10.18 12.21 -1.82
N ASN A 7 -9.98 12.21 -0.50
CA ASN A 7 -8.91 11.45 0.15
C ASN A 7 -9.41 10.20 0.87
N ARG A 8 -8.48 9.37 1.33
CA ARG A 8 -8.77 8.10 2.01
C ARG A 8 -9.58 8.31 3.29
N ASP A 9 -9.25 9.32 4.09
CA ASP A 9 -9.98 9.62 5.32
C ASP A 9 -11.42 10.06 5.06
N ASP A 10 -11.63 10.91 4.04
CA ASP A 10 -12.95 11.31 3.57
C ASP A 10 -13.73 10.12 3.02
N PHE A 11 -13.07 9.19 2.33
CA PHE A 11 -13.72 7.97 1.86
C PHE A 11 -14.24 7.15 3.05
N HIS A 12 -13.40 6.91 4.07
CA HIS A 12 -13.83 6.22 5.29
C HIS A 12 -14.96 6.94 6.01
N LYS A 13 -14.90 8.27 6.07
CA LYS A 13 -15.90 9.11 6.76
C LYS A 13 -17.26 9.09 6.06
N TYR A 14 -17.29 9.28 4.75
CA TYR A 14 -18.52 9.49 3.99
C TYR A 14 -19.05 8.22 3.32
N ILE A 15 -18.15 7.35 2.84
CA ILE A 15 -18.51 6.11 2.14
C ILE A 15 -18.46 4.89 3.08
N GLY A 16 -17.62 4.92 4.11
CA GLY A 16 -17.51 3.84 5.09
C GLY A 16 -18.83 3.37 5.72
N PRO A 17 -19.78 4.26 6.10
CA PRO A 17 -21.11 3.85 6.58
C PRO A 17 -21.89 3.03 5.55
N ARG A 18 -21.82 3.39 4.26
CA ARG A 18 -22.46 2.65 3.16
C ARG A 18 -21.80 1.28 2.98
N VAL A 19 -20.47 1.21 3.03
CA VAL A 19 -19.71 -0.05 2.97
C VAL A 19 -20.10 -0.99 4.11
N ARG A 20 -20.23 -0.47 5.34
CA ARG A 20 -20.71 -1.26 6.49
C ARG A 20 -22.06 -1.90 6.19
N ASN A 21 -23.02 -1.12 5.70
CA ASN A 21 -24.35 -1.63 5.40
C ASN A 21 -24.29 -2.69 4.29
N ARG A 22 -23.46 -2.48 3.27
CA ARG A 22 -23.28 -3.46 2.19
C ARG A 22 -22.69 -4.79 2.69
N VAL A 23 -21.66 -4.73 3.53
CA VAL A 23 -21.06 -5.90 4.19
C VAL A 23 -22.10 -6.64 5.05
N GLN A 24 -22.95 -5.91 5.77
CA GLN A 24 -24.03 -6.52 6.53
C GLN A 24 -25.02 -7.27 5.62
N GLN A 25 -25.34 -6.73 4.44
CA GLN A 25 -26.26 -7.39 3.50
C GLN A 25 -25.68 -8.70 2.95
N ILE A 26 -24.41 -8.72 2.53
CA ILE A 26 -23.80 -9.92 1.93
C ILE A 26 -23.60 -11.06 2.96
N THR A 27 -23.49 -10.73 4.24
CA THR A 27 -23.33 -11.73 5.32
C THR A 27 -24.65 -12.34 5.80
N LEU A 28 -25.81 -11.78 5.41
CA LEU A 28 -27.12 -12.27 5.87
C LEU A 28 -27.40 -13.72 5.51
N GLY A 29 -26.99 -14.15 4.31
CA GLY A 29 -27.22 -15.52 3.83
C GLY A 29 -26.53 -16.56 4.73
N GLU A 30 -25.23 -16.42 4.89
CA GLU A 30 -24.42 -17.30 5.76
C GLU A 30 -24.82 -17.20 7.23
N LYS A 31 -25.20 -16.01 7.72
CA LYS A 31 -25.69 -15.85 9.08
C LYS A 31 -26.98 -16.64 9.34
N LYS A 32 -27.86 -16.75 8.34
CA LYS A 32 -29.06 -17.60 8.42
C LYS A 32 -28.69 -19.07 8.42
N GLN A 33 -27.70 -19.48 7.63
CA GLN A 33 -27.19 -20.86 7.59
C GLN A 33 -26.58 -21.29 8.93
N ALA A 34 -25.99 -20.35 9.67
CA ALA A 34 -25.50 -20.59 11.04
C ALA A 34 -26.63 -20.91 12.05
N ASN A 35 -27.91 -20.81 11.65
CA ASN A 35 -29.08 -21.24 12.41
C ASN A 35 -29.09 -20.77 13.87
N LYS A 36 -28.81 -19.47 14.09
CA LYS A 36 -28.75 -18.84 15.42
C LYS A 36 -27.81 -19.55 16.42
N THR A 37 -26.80 -20.26 15.92
CA THR A 37 -25.80 -20.95 16.74
C THR A 37 -24.49 -20.17 16.73
N CYS A 38 -24.02 -19.78 17.92
CA CYS A 38 -22.76 -19.05 18.05
C CYS A 38 -21.56 -19.96 17.76
N ALA A 39 -20.66 -19.55 16.86
CA ALA A 39 -19.48 -20.35 16.50
C ALA A 39 -18.45 -20.54 17.64
N HIS A 40 -18.43 -19.67 18.65
CA HIS A 40 -17.47 -19.79 19.76
C HIS A 40 -18.01 -20.58 20.95
N CYS A 41 -19.26 -20.33 21.37
CA CYS A 41 -19.81 -20.90 22.60
C CYS A 41 -20.92 -21.92 22.36
N ASN A 42 -21.29 -22.18 21.10
CA ASN A 42 -22.32 -23.12 20.68
C ASN A 42 -23.72 -22.87 21.29
N LYS A 43 -23.96 -21.71 21.92
CA LYS A 43 -25.31 -21.29 22.33
C LYS A 43 -26.20 -21.21 21.09
N VAL A 44 -27.38 -21.84 21.18
CA VAL A 44 -28.42 -21.85 20.14
C VAL A 44 -29.51 -20.81 20.44
N ASP A 45 -30.28 -20.46 19.41
CA ASP A 45 -31.35 -19.44 19.46
C ASP A 45 -30.89 -18.07 20.00
N VAL A 46 -29.67 -17.67 19.65
CA VAL A 46 -29.11 -16.37 19.99
C VAL A 46 -29.05 -15.43 18.78
N GLU A 47 -29.12 -14.13 19.03
CA GLU A 47 -28.82 -13.13 18.00
C GLU A 47 -27.33 -13.18 17.65
N LEU A 48 -27.05 -13.36 16.35
CA LEU A 48 -25.70 -13.41 15.82
C LEU A 48 -25.29 -12.08 15.17
N GLU A 49 -24.05 -11.72 15.43
CA GLU A 49 -23.29 -10.64 14.80
C GLU A 49 -22.17 -11.23 13.95
N ALA A 50 -21.83 -10.55 12.85
CA ALA A 50 -20.75 -10.97 11.96
C ALA A 50 -19.45 -10.25 12.38
N ALA A 51 -18.59 -10.97 13.10
CA ALA A 51 -17.26 -10.49 13.47
C ALA A 51 -16.32 -10.68 12.28
N HIS A 52 -15.46 -9.70 11.97
CA HIS A 52 -14.40 -9.92 10.98
C HIS A 52 -13.30 -10.77 11.59
N VAL A 53 -12.74 -11.71 10.82
CA VAL A 53 -11.53 -12.43 11.23
C VAL A 53 -10.38 -11.44 11.43
N HIS A 54 -9.60 -11.59 12.50
CA HIS A 54 -8.47 -10.70 12.81
C HIS A 54 -7.52 -10.55 11.61
N GLY A 55 -7.08 -9.33 11.35
CA GLY A 55 -6.22 -9.02 10.20
C GLY A 55 -6.95 -8.91 8.85
N LYS A 56 -8.22 -9.30 8.77
CA LYS A 56 -9.11 -9.09 7.62
C LYS A 56 -10.20 -8.06 7.93
N SER A 57 -9.83 -7.00 8.66
CA SER A 57 -10.79 -5.97 9.05
C SER A 57 -11.40 -5.27 7.83
N ARG A 58 -12.65 -4.81 7.96
CA ARG A 58 -13.31 -3.97 6.94
C ARG A 58 -12.42 -2.80 6.49
N LYS A 59 -11.74 -2.14 7.44
CA LYS A 59 -10.87 -1.00 7.13
C LYS A 59 -9.70 -1.42 6.23
N ALA A 60 -9.05 -2.54 6.56
CA ALA A 60 -7.95 -3.08 5.76
C ALA A 60 -8.42 -3.47 4.34
N ILE A 61 -9.61 -4.05 4.21
CA ILE A 61 -10.17 -4.42 2.89
C ILE A 61 -10.51 -3.17 2.06
N ILE A 62 -11.12 -2.15 2.68
CA ILE A 62 -11.35 -0.86 2.00
C ILE A 62 -10.01 -0.30 1.52
N ASP A 63 -9.01 -0.23 2.39
CA ASP A 63 -7.70 0.34 2.05
C ASP A 63 -7.03 -0.42 0.90
N LEU A 64 -7.09 -1.75 0.90
CA LEU A 64 -6.60 -2.61 -0.19
C LEU A 64 -7.28 -2.34 -1.54
N ILE A 65 -8.60 -2.10 -1.55
CA ILE A 65 -9.31 -1.76 -2.79
C ILE A 65 -8.91 -0.35 -3.25
N LEU A 66 -8.84 0.61 -2.31
CA LEU A 66 -8.52 2.01 -2.62
C LEU A 66 -7.12 2.19 -3.20
N GLU A 67 -6.17 1.29 -2.93
CA GLU A 67 -4.85 1.26 -3.60
C GLU A 67 -4.96 1.20 -5.13
N LYS A 68 -6.00 0.56 -5.67
CA LYS A 68 -6.21 0.50 -7.14
C LYS A 68 -6.75 1.80 -7.72
N TYR A 69 -7.39 2.61 -6.87
CA TYR A 69 -8.02 3.88 -7.23
C TYR A 69 -7.20 5.10 -6.81
N SER A 70 -6.06 4.87 -6.14
CA SER A 70 -5.10 5.93 -5.88
C SER A 70 -4.55 6.42 -7.20
N LYS A 71 -5.00 7.61 -7.58
CA LYS A 71 -4.40 8.32 -8.70
C LYS A 71 -3.34 9.21 -8.10
N ASN A 72 -2.09 8.92 -8.44
CA ASN A 72 -0.98 9.83 -8.20
C ASN A 72 -1.19 11.09 -9.06
N ARG A 73 -2.06 12.00 -8.61
CA ARG A 73 -2.07 13.38 -9.08
C ARG A 73 -1.04 14.09 -8.22
N LEU A 74 -0.01 14.58 -8.90
CA LEU A 74 1.25 15.18 -8.43
C LEU A 74 1.21 16.07 -7.16
N PHE A 75 0.06 16.45 -6.57
CA PHE A 75 -0.06 17.35 -5.41
C PHE A 75 -1.01 16.92 -4.29
N ARG A 76 -1.56 15.71 -4.30
CA ARG A 76 -2.32 15.21 -3.16
C ARG A 76 -1.94 13.75 -2.93
N GLU A 77 -1.12 13.53 -1.90
CA GLU A 77 -0.62 12.21 -1.49
C GLU A 77 -1.76 11.20 -1.23
N ASP A 78 -2.99 11.69 -1.01
CA ASP A 78 -4.20 10.89 -0.91
C ASP A 78 -5.29 11.35 -1.90
N TYR A 79 -5.01 11.40 -3.21
CA TYR A 79 -6.08 11.64 -4.19
C TYR A 79 -6.67 10.32 -4.71
N LEU A 80 -7.97 10.16 -4.47
CA LEU A 80 -8.77 9.04 -4.92
C LEU A 80 -9.80 9.53 -5.93
N ASP A 81 -9.92 8.79 -7.04
CA ASP A 81 -11.01 8.92 -8.01
C ASP A 81 -11.63 7.54 -8.18
N VAL A 82 -12.65 7.29 -7.36
CA VAL A 82 -13.26 5.97 -7.18
C VAL A 82 -14.57 5.91 -7.93
N ASP A 83 -14.69 4.90 -8.77
CA ASP A 83 -15.96 4.45 -9.33
C ASP A 83 -16.69 3.63 -8.27
N LEU A 84 -17.78 4.17 -7.70
CA LEU A 84 -18.41 3.55 -6.54
C LEU A 84 -19.14 2.24 -6.88
N ASP A 85 -19.60 2.08 -8.12
CA ASP A 85 -20.26 0.84 -8.54
C ASP A 85 -19.21 -0.29 -8.63
N LYS A 86 -18.07 -0.04 -9.27
CA LYS A 86 -16.96 -1.00 -9.34
C LYS A 86 -16.33 -1.30 -7.98
N PHE A 87 -16.18 -0.27 -7.15
CA PHE A 87 -15.70 -0.44 -5.79
C PHE A 87 -16.58 -1.42 -5.01
N GLU A 88 -17.91 -1.31 -5.12
CA GLU A 88 -18.83 -2.22 -4.44
C GLU A 88 -18.76 -3.66 -4.99
N GLU A 89 -18.57 -3.84 -6.30
CA GLU A 89 -18.36 -5.16 -6.90
C GLU A 89 -17.09 -5.82 -6.34
N GLU A 90 -15.97 -5.09 -6.33
CA GLU A 90 -14.69 -5.57 -5.78
C GLU A 90 -14.78 -5.86 -4.28
N LEU A 91 -15.49 -5.01 -3.54
CA LEU A 91 -15.77 -5.23 -2.13
C LEU A 91 -16.48 -6.57 -1.92
N ILE A 92 -17.52 -6.86 -2.69
CA ILE A 92 -18.27 -8.11 -2.54
C ILE A 92 -17.38 -9.32 -2.87
N LEU A 93 -16.61 -9.24 -3.96
CA LEU A 93 -15.71 -10.30 -4.40
C LEU A 93 -14.62 -10.60 -3.36
N LEU A 94 -14.01 -9.58 -2.77
CA LEU A 94 -12.96 -9.76 -1.76
C LEU A 94 -13.46 -10.35 -0.43
N HIS A 95 -14.77 -10.29 -0.16
CA HIS A 95 -15.35 -10.94 1.02
C HIS A 95 -15.82 -12.37 0.72
N GLN A 96 -15.51 -12.94 -0.45
CA GLN A 96 -15.79 -14.33 -0.76
C GLN A 96 -14.56 -15.24 -0.55
N PRO A 97 -14.75 -16.44 0.01
CA PRO A 97 -16.00 -16.95 0.60
C PRO A 97 -16.27 -16.32 1.98
N ILE A 98 -17.53 -16.01 2.29
CA ILE A 98 -17.92 -15.23 3.49
C ILE A 98 -17.38 -15.83 4.81
N ASN A 99 -17.36 -17.15 4.93
CA ASN A 99 -16.88 -17.86 6.13
C ASN A 99 -15.36 -17.73 6.38
N GLU A 100 -14.57 -17.29 5.40
CA GLU A 100 -13.14 -16.99 5.59
C GLU A 100 -12.88 -15.58 6.12
N PHE A 101 -13.88 -14.71 6.06
CA PHE A 101 -13.80 -13.30 6.47
C PHE A 101 -14.65 -13.01 7.69
N PHE A 102 -15.68 -13.83 7.94
CA PHE A 102 -16.63 -13.62 9.02
C PHE A 102 -16.78 -14.83 9.93
N ILE A 103 -16.88 -14.55 11.22
CA ILE A 103 -17.28 -15.50 12.25
C ILE A 103 -18.60 -15.00 12.84
N PHE A 104 -19.62 -15.86 12.89
CA PHE A 104 -20.93 -15.50 13.43
C PHE A 104 -21.01 -15.80 14.92
N LEU A 105 -21.09 -14.73 15.73
CA LEU A 105 -20.93 -14.80 17.17
C LEU A 105 -22.09 -14.14 17.90
N CYS A 106 -22.42 -14.63 19.09
CA CYS A 106 -23.26 -13.87 20.00
C CYS A 106 -22.49 -12.63 20.49
N ARG A 107 -23.22 -11.60 20.92
CA ARG A 107 -22.66 -10.33 21.39
C ARG A 107 -21.54 -10.49 22.42
N GLU A 108 -21.70 -11.37 23.40
CA GLU A 108 -20.67 -11.63 24.44
C GLU A 108 -19.36 -12.17 23.84
N CYS A 109 -19.47 -13.11 22.90
CA CYS A 109 -18.30 -13.71 22.24
C CYS A 109 -17.65 -12.71 21.28
N HIS A 110 -18.43 -11.90 20.57
CA HIS A 110 -17.91 -10.88 19.66
C HIS A 110 -17.08 -9.83 20.40
N ILE A 111 -17.57 -9.31 21.53
CA ILE A 111 -16.83 -8.35 22.36
C ILE A 111 -15.47 -8.93 22.80
N LYS A 112 -15.46 -10.19 23.27
CA LYS A 112 -14.23 -10.89 23.68
C LYS A 112 -13.28 -11.13 22.50
N TYR A 113 -13.83 -11.42 21.33
CA TYR A 113 -13.06 -11.64 20.12
C TYR A 113 -12.35 -10.35 19.67
N ASP A 114 -13.06 -9.22 19.69
CA ASP A 114 -12.52 -7.91 19.29
C ASP A 114 -11.49 -7.36 20.29
N SER A 115 -11.62 -7.66 21.60
CA SER A 115 -10.66 -7.19 22.59
C SER A 115 -9.25 -7.74 22.35
N VAL A 116 -9.16 -8.99 21.87
CA VAL A 116 -7.87 -9.63 21.55
C VAL A 116 -7.16 -8.91 20.40
N GLU A 117 -7.87 -8.47 19.35
CA GLU A 117 -7.26 -7.77 18.20
C GLU A 117 -6.65 -6.41 18.59
N ASN A 118 -7.28 -5.73 19.55
CA ASN A 118 -6.83 -4.42 20.03
C ASN A 118 -5.54 -4.50 20.85
N GLU A 119 -5.33 -5.59 21.58
CA GLU A 119 -4.10 -5.84 22.34
C GLU A 119 -2.91 -6.11 21.39
N THR A 120 -3.10 -6.90 20.34
CA THR A 120 -2.07 -7.17 19.31
C THR A 120 -1.75 -5.91 18.49
N SER A 121 -2.76 -5.10 18.17
CA SER A 121 -2.61 -3.86 17.40
C SER A 121 -1.90 -2.74 18.16
N SER A 122 -2.08 -2.66 19.48
CA SER A 122 -1.45 -1.66 20.34
C SER A 122 0.07 -1.86 20.43
N ASN A 123 0.52 -3.11 20.56
CA ASN A 123 1.95 -3.46 20.57
C ASN A 123 2.64 -3.17 19.23
N ASN A 124 1.94 -3.33 18.10
CA ASN A 124 2.47 -2.98 16.78
C ASN A 124 2.46 -1.47 16.50
N LYS A 125 1.44 -0.72 16.95
CA LYS A 125 1.38 0.76 16.79
C LYS A 125 2.55 1.49 17.46
N TYR A 126 3.00 1.05 18.63
CA TYR A 126 4.16 1.63 19.32
C TYR A 126 5.47 1.45 18.52
N LYS A 127 5.61 0.33 17.79
CA LYS A 127 6.77 0.07 16.91
C LYS A 127 6.72 0.91 15.62
N LEU A 128 5.54 1.06 15.01
CA LEU A 128 5.34 1.87 13.80
C LEU A 128 5.50 3.39 14.05
N LYS A 129 4.96 3.93 15.16
CA LYS A 129 5.08 5.38 15.48
C LYS A 129 6.52 5.84 15.64
N LYS A 130 7.38 5.00 16.25
CA LYS A 130 8.82 5.29 16.41
C LYS A 130 9.58 5.28 15.07
N THR A 131 9.04 4.62 14.06
CA THR A 131 9.63 4.52 12.71
C THR A 131 9.15 5.66 11.82
N GLN A 132 7.88 6.07 11.94
CA GLN A 132 7.31 7.24 11.25
C GLN A 132 7.89 8.58 11.73
N SER A 133 8.18 8.74 13.03
CA SER A 133 8.76 9.99 13.55
C SER A 133 10.19 10.29 13.06
N VAL A 134 10.88 9.26 12.54
CA VAL A 134 12.23 9.40 11.97
C VAL A 134 12.14 9.74 10.48
N LEU A 135 11.14 9.21 9.75
CA LEU A 135 10.90 9.54 8.34
C LEU A 135 10.33 10.96 8.14
N SER A 136 9.42 11.41 9.01
CA SER A 136 8.75 12.71 8.86
C SER A 136 9.70 13.90 8.99
N LYS A 137 10.73 13.78 9.84
CA LYS A 137 11.75 14.82 10.05
C LYS A 137 12.62 15.10 8.83
N GLN A 138 12.60 14.24 7.82
CA GLN A 138 13.42 14.36 6.61
C GLN A 138 12.66 14.97 5.42
N LEU A 139 11.32 15.01 5.47
CA LEU A 139 10.43 15.55 4.42
C LEU A 139 10.11 17.04 4.59
N ASP A 140 10.26 17.60 5.79
CA ASP A 140 9.93 19.00 6.12
C ASP A 140 10.87 20.07 5.50
N THR A 141 11.75 19.70 4.56
CA THR A 141 12.79 20.62 4.01
C THR A 141 12.78 20.81 2.49
N LEU A 142 11.83 20.23 1.75
CA LEU A 142 11.79 20.37 0.28
C LEU A 142 10.54 21.14 -0.18
N ASN A 143 10.75 22.11 -1.07
CA ASN A 143 9.67 22.89 -1.66
C ASN A 143 8.80 21.98 -2.55
N PRO A 144 7.47 21.91 -2.35
CA PRO A 144 6.58 21.05 -3.15
C PRO A 144 6.72 21.23 -4.67
N SER A 145 7.06 22.45 -5.13
CA SER A 145 7.32 22.77 -6.54
C SER A 145 8.58 22.08 -7.09
N GLU A 146 9.62 21.94 -6.27
CA GLU A 146 10.86 21.27 -6.67
C GLU A 146 10.65 19.76 -6.82
N VAL A 147 9.87 19.16 -5.92
CA VAL A 147 9.48 17.75 -5.97
C VAL A 147 8.67 17.45 -7.23
N GLU A 148 7.70 18.31 -7.59
CA GLU A 148 6.95 18.21 -8.85
C GLU A 148 7.87 18.15 -10.06
N SER A 149 8.74 19.15 -10.16
CA SER A 149 9.63 19.33 -11.30
C SER A 149 10.54 18.11 -11.45
N GLU A 150 10.92 17.50 -10.33
CA GLU A 150 11.74 16.31 -10.30
C GLU A 150 10.99 15.07 -10.79
N ILE A 151 9.76 14.84 -10.33
CA ILE A 151 8.94 13.72 -10.78
C ILE A 151 8.76 13.78 -12.30
N LEU A 152 8.36 14.94 -12.84
CA LEU A 152 8.18 15.14 -14.28
C LEU A 152 9.49 14.95 -15.06
N ARG A 153 10.63 15.31 -14.48
CA ARG A 153 11.94 15.12 -15.09
C ARG A 153 12.34 13.64 -15.11
N VAL A 154 12.14 12.92 -14.02
CA VAL A 154 12.42 11.49 -13.90
C VAL A 154 11.54 10.69 -14.86
N GLN A 155 10.24 10.92 -14.88
CA GLN A 155 9.30 10.21 -15.76
C GLN A 155 9.69 10.32 -17.25
N ARG A 156 10.20 11.48 -17.69
CA ARG A 156 10.72 11.69 -19.05
C ARG A 156 12.02 10.94 -19.33
N ARG A 157 12.87 10.72 -18.32
CA ARG A 157 14.19 10.07 -18.45
C ARG A 157 14.10 8.55 -18.38
N ILE A 158 13.19 8.02 -17.55
CA ILE A 158 13.07 6.58 -17.28
C ILE A 158 13.00 5.73 -18.56
N PRO A 159 12.13 6.00 -19.55
CA PRO A 159 12.07 5.20 -20.78
C PRO A 159 13.40 5.17 -21.55
N ARG A 160 14.20 6.23 -21.47
CA ARG A 160 15.52 6.29 -22.13
C ARG A 160 16.55 5.45 -21.38
N TRP A 161 16.50 5.40 -20.06
CA TRP A 161 17.39 4.56 -19.25
C TRP A 161 17.16 3.07 -19.50
N PHE A 162 15.90 2.67 -19.68
CA PHE A 162 15.58 1.29 -20.05
C PHE A 162 16.09 0.90 -21.46
N LYS A 163 16.17 1.87 -22.38
CA LYS A 163 16.73 1.66 -23.74
C LYS A 163 18.26 1.66 -23.78
N ASN A 164 18.91 2.41 -22.90
CA ASN A 164 20.36 2.63 -22.94
C ASN A 164 21.05 1.99 -21.72
N ARG A 165 21.19 0.66 -21.76
CA ARG A 165 21.66 -0.14 -20.62
C ARG A 165 23.12 0.12 -20.21
N ASP A 166 23.92 0.76 -21.06
CA ASP A 166 25.34 1.01 -20.79
C ASP A 166 25.60 2.23 -19.88
N GLN A 167 24.59 3.08 -19.65
CA GLN A 167 24.75 4.24 -18.77
C GLN A 167 24.80 3.79 -17.30
N PHE A 168 25.69 4.36 -16.49
CA PHE A 168 25.86 3.96 -15.08
C PHE A 168 24.56 4.02 -14.26
N ASN A 169 23.75 5.07 -14.43
CA ASN A 169 22.44 5.17 -13.80
C ASN A 169 21.48 4.05 -14.22
N SER A 170 21.57 3.60 -15.47
CA SER A 170 20.77 2.50 -16.01
C SER A 170 21.26 1.17 -15.46
N ILE A 171 22.57 0.95 -15.39
CA ILE A 171 23.19 -0.23 -14.76
C ILE A 171 22.74 -0.35 -13.30
N ILE A 172 22.81 0.73 -12.52
CA ILE A 172 22.35 0.74 -11.12
C ILE A 172 20.86 0.40 -11.04
N LEU A 173 20.02 1.01 -11.89
CA LEU A 173 18.58 0.78 -11.89
C LEU A 173 18.23 -0.68 -12.22
N TYR A 174 18.84 -1.26 -13.26
CA TYR A 174 18.61 -2.66 -13.61
C TYR A 174 19.11 -3.61 -12.53
N SER A 175 20.30 -3.38 -11.98
CA SER A 175 20.84 -4.18 -10.89
C SER A 175 19.93 -4.16 -9.66
N PHE A 176 19.36 -2.99 -9.35
CA PHE A 176 18.36 -2.85 -8.31
C PHE A 176 17.09 -3.66 -8.62
N LEU A 177 16.56 -3.55 -9.84
CA LEU A 177 15.31 -4.21 -10.21
C LEU A 177 15.46 -5.74 -10.20
N GLU A 178 16.58 -6.26 -10.68
CA GLU A 178 16.89 -7.69 -10.60
C GLU A 178 16.89 -8.17 -9.14
N LEU A 179 17.63 -7.49 -8.24
CA LEU A 179 17.61 -7.82 -6.81
C LEU A 179 16.21 -7.66 -6.20
N TYR A 180 15.48 -6.63 -6.62
CA TYR A 180 14.12 -6.36 -6.14
C TYR A 180 13.18 -7.51 -6.47
N PHE A 181 13.25 -8.08 -7.67
CA PHE A 181 12.43 -9.25 -8.03
C PHE A 181 12.97 -10.57 -7.46
N GLU A 182 14.29 -10.74 -7.36
CA GLU A 182 14.93 -11.92 -6.76
C GLU A 182 14.62 -12.04 -5.26
N ASN A 183 14.56 -10.92 -4.54
CA ASN A 183 14.46 -10.87 -3.08
C ASN A 183 13.11 -10.35 -2.58
N ASN A 184 12.03 -10.50 -3.36
CA ASN A 184 10.67 -10.08 -2.99
C ASN A 184 10.58 -8.64 -2.46
N GLY A 185 11.27 -7.73 -3.12
CA GLY A 185 11.25 -6.30 -2.88
C GLY A 185 12.27 -5.77 -1.87
N ILE A 186 13.11 -6.65 -1.31
CA ILE A 186 14.12 -6.28 -0.31
C ILE A 186 15.50 -6.17 -0.96
N VAL A 187 16.06 -4.95 -1.00
CA VAL A 187 17.39 -4.71 -1.59
C VAL A 187 18.30 -4.03 -0.57
N LYS A 188 19.43 -4.66 -0.24
CA LYS A 188 20.48 -4.05 0.58
C LYS A 188 21.43 -3.22 -0.27
N LEU A 189 21.91 -2.09 0.26
CA LEU A 189 22.81 -1.18 -0.43
C LEU A 189 24.12 -1.87 -0.86
N GLU A 190 24.70 -2.69 0.01
CA GLU A 190 25.94 -3.40 -0.28
C GLU A 190 25.76 -4.48 -1.37
N GLU A 191 24.60 -5.13 -1.42
CA GLU A 191 24.27 -6.08 -2.50
C GLU A 191 24.08 -5.36 -3.82
N LEU A 192 23.38 -4.22 -3.82
CA LEU A 192 23.21 -3.38 -5.00
C LEU A 192 24.56 -2.90 -5.54
N ARG A 193 25.44 -2.41 -4.66
CA ARG A 193 26.79 -1.97 -5.03
C ARG A 193 27.57 -3.10 -5.71
N LYS A 194 27.56 -4.29 -5.10
CA LYS A 194 28.26 -5.47 -5.63
C LYS A 194 27.68 -5.91 -6.96
N LYS A 195 26.35 -5.91 -7.13
CA LYS A 195 25.70 -6.35 -8.37
C LYS A 195 25.91 -5.34 -9.51
N ALA A 196 25.82 -4.04 -9.22
CA ALA A 196 26.10 -3.00 -10.21
C ALA A 196 27.56 -3.01 -10.66
N ASN A 197 28.49 -3.34 -9.75
CA ASN A 197 29.91 -3.53 -10.02
C ASN A 197 30.54 -2.41 -10.86
N ILE A 198 30.35 -1.15 -10.44
CA ILE A 198 30.92 0.03 -11.09
C ILE A 198 31.75 0.85 -10.09
N ASP A 199 32.93 1.31 -10.52
CA ASP A 199 33.86 2.05 -9.66
C ASP A 199 33.26 3.36 -9.15
N THR A 200 32.44 4.03 -9.97
CA THR A 200 31.78 5.29 -9.64
C THR A 200 30.39 5.11 -9.02
N PHE A 201 30.11 3.96 -8.41
CA PHE A 201 28.78 3.64 -7.86
C PHE A 201 28.25 4.73 -6.95
N ASP A 202 29.02 5.13 -5.93
CA ASP A 202 28.58 6.09 -4.91
C ASP A 202 28.18 7.43 -5.50
N GLN A 203 28.99 7.95 -6.40
CA GLN A 203 28.74 9.24 -7.04
C GLN A 203 27.46 9.21 -7.87
N ASN A 204 27.23 8.16 -8.66
CA ASN A 204 26.03 8.02 -9.48
C ASN A 204 24.80 7.73 -8.61
N PHE A 205 24.92 6.85 -7.63
CA PHE A 205 23.85 6.47 -6.72
C PHE A 205 23.37 7.65 -5.87
N ASN A 206 24.29 8.49 -5.38
CA ASN A 206 23.92 9.71 -4.66
C ASN A 206 23.13 10.70 -5.53
N GLN A 207 23.47 10.83 -6.82
CA GLN A 207 22.68 11.62 -7.77
C GLN A 207 21.28 11.04 -8.02
N MET A 208 21.10 9.73 -7.82
CA MET A 208 19.81 9.05 -7.96
C MET A 208 18.98 9.06 -6.67
N LYS A 209 19.51 9.60 -5.57
CA LYS A 209 18.82 9.73 -4.27
C LYS A 209 18.46 11.15 -3.88
N THR A 210 19.14 12.13 -4.48
CA THR A 210 19.03 13.55 -4.12
C THR A 210 18.35 14.35 -5.21
N ILE A 211 17.38 15.19 -4.84
CA ILE A 211 16.79 16.16 -5.76
C ILE A 211 17.77 17.30 -5.94
N ALA A 212 18.31 17.46 -7.15
CA ALA A 212 19.11 18.63 -7.53
C ALA A 212 19.05 18.89 -9.04
N PRO A 213 19.17 20.15 -9.51
CA PRO A 213 19.02 20.52 -10.91
C PRO A 213 19.93 19.77 -11.91
N GLN A 214 21.11 19.32 -11.50
CA GLN A 214 22.07 18.64 -12.37
C GLN A 214 22.12 17.11 -12.20
N ASN A 215 21.38 16.57 -11.24
CA ASN A 215 21.41 15.14 -10.94
C ASN A 215 20.71 14.29 -12.01
N HIS A 216 21.00 12.99 -12.01
CA HIS A 216 20.36 11.98 -12.87
C HIS A 216 18.84 11.90 -12.65
N GLY A 217 18.36 12.25 -11.47
CA GLY A 217 16.95 12.21 -11.15
C GLY A 217 16.75 11.30 -9.94
N LYS A 218 16.06 11.79 -8.92
CA LYS A 218 15.76 11.01 -7.73
C LYS A 218 14.84 9.84 -8.09
N ILE A 219 15.31 8.63 -7.86
CA ILE A 219 14.52 7.39 -7.99
C ILE A 219 14.68 6.45 -6.81
N PHE A 220 15.63 6.72 -5.91
CA PHE A 220 15.88 5.90 -4.73
C PHE A 220 15.68 6.66 -3.43
N GLU A 221 15.32 5.89 -2.41
CA GLU A 221 15.40 6.24 -1.00
C GLU A 221 16.23 5.19 -0.27
N VAL A 222 16.84 5.60 0.84
CA VAL A 222 17.64 4.68 1.67
C VAL A 222 17.21 4.85 3.11
N SER A 223 16.89 3.73 3.75
CA SER A 223 16.63 3.66 5.19
C SER A 223 17.55 2.61 5.80
N LYS A 224 18.45 3.06 6.69
CA LYS A 224 19.53 2.25 7.24
C LYS A 224 20.41 1.65 6.12
N GLU A 225 20.34 0.33 5.93
CA GLU A 225 21.10 -0.43 4.93
C GLU A 225 20.28 -0.81 3.69
N TYR A 226 18.98 -0.45 3.65
CA TYR A 226 18.06 -0.87 2.60
C TYR A 226 17.79 0.25 1.60
N VAL A 227 17.68 -0.13 0.33
CA VAL A 227 17.36 0.75 -0.80
C VAL A 227 15.93 0.50 -1.25
N TYR A 228 15.18 1.56 -1.46
CA TYR A 228 13.79 1.53 -1.92
C TYR A 228 13.63 2.39 -3.17
N LEU A 229 12.68 2.04 -4.04
CA LEU A 229 12.23 2.97 -5.08
C LEU A 229 11.53 4.15 -4.42
N TRP A 230 11.82 5.36 -4.90
CA TRP A 230 11.13 6.56 -4.47
C TRP A 230 9.67 6.48 -4.92
N GLU A 231 8.75 6.49 -3.95
CA GLU A 231 7.34 6.15 -4.15
C GLU A 231 6.67 6.93 -5.30
N PRO A 232 6.90 8.25 -5.50
CA PRO A 232 6.27 9.02 -6.58
C PRO A 232 6.57 8.54 -8.01
N VAL A 233 7.66 7.81 -8.22
CA VAL A 233 8.11 7.34 -9.55
C VAL A 233 8.22 5.83 -9.66
N LYS A 234 7.99 5.10 -8.56
CA LYS A 234 8.10 3.65 -8.44
C LYS A 234 7.28 2.89 -9.49
N GLU A 235 5.99 3.21 -9.61
CA GLU A 235 5.12 2.50 -10.57
C GLU A 235 5.59 2.67 -12.01
N VAL A 236 6.02 3.89 -12.38
CA VAL A 236 6.53 4.18 -13.72
C VAL A 236 7.77 3.34 -14.00
N ILE A 237 8.67 3.19 -13.03
CA ILE A 237 9.87 2.36 -13.14
C ILE A 237 9.50 0.89 -13.32
N LEU A 238 8.65 0.34 -12.46
CA LEU A 238 8.25 -1.08 -12.51
C LEU A 238 7.52 -1.43 -13.81
N ASN A 239 6.64 -0.55 -14.28
CA ASN A 239 5.92 -0.74 -15.54
C ASN A 239 6.84 -0.67 -16.75
N ASN A 240 7.87 0.19 -16.73
CA ASN A 240 8.86 0.21 -17.81
C ASN A 240 9.73 -1.06 -17.78
N TYR A 241 10.15 -1.54 -16.61
CA TYR A 241 10.93 -2.77 -16.51
C TYR A 241 10.20 -3.96 -17.14
N LYS A 242 8.92 -4.17 -16.79
CA LYS A 242 8.06 -5.22 -17.39
C LYS A 242 7.85 -5.10 -18.90
N ARG A 243 8.12 -3.92 -19.48
CA ARG A 243 7.95 -3.67 -20.92
C ARG A 243 9.25 -3.94 -21.69
N PHE A 244 10.40 -3.81 -21.05
CA PHE A 244 11.73 -3.91 -21.65
C PHE A 244 12.50 -5.19 -21.26
N ASN A 245 11.94 -5.99 -20.36
CA ASN A 245 12.36 -7.36 -20.00
C ASN A 245 11.14 -8.28 -20.12
#